data_AF-A0A7V9RQI0-F1
#
_entry.id   AF-A0A7V9RQI0-F1
#
_cell.length_a   1.000
_cell.length_b   1.000
_cell.length_c   1.000
_cell.angle_alpha   90.00
_cell.angle_beta   90.00
_cell.angle_gamma   90.00
#
_symmetry.space_group_name_H-M   'P 1'
#
loop_
_entity.id
_entity.type
_entity.pdbx_description
1 polymer ?
#
loop_
_entity_poly.entity_id
_entity_poly.type
_entity_poly.pdbx_seq_one_letter_code
_entity_poly.pdbx_strand_id
1 'polypeptide(L)'
;RCLQIAEQTGLPAVASSALETSVGIAAGVALAAALPELPYACGLATVQLLTSDVCSRPLLPADGALPVRRPEPDLLDAVRADPATTRRWQQRLAAARDS
;
A
#
# COMPACT_ATOMS: atom_id res chain seq x y z
N ARG A 1 -8.28 -9.90 -8.38
CA ARG A 1 -9.57 -9.27 -8.02
C ARG A 1 -9.71 -7.84 -8.55
N CYS A 2 -8.85 -6.88 -8.18
CA CYS A 2 -9.01 -5.48 -8.63
C CYS A 2 -8.98 -5.31 -10.16
N LEU A 3 -8.04 -5.95 -10.86
CA LEU A 3 -7.98 -5.91 -12.33
C LEU A 3 -9.25 -6.47 -12.99
N GLN A 4 -9.79 -7.57 -12.46
CA GLN A 4 -11.04 -8.17 -12.95
C GLN A 4 -12.23 -7.21 -12.78
N ILE A 5 -12.29 -6.47 -11.68
CA ILE A 5 -13.35 -5.48 -11.45
C ILE A 5 -13.22 -4.32 -12.45
N ALA A 6 -12.00 -3.80 -12.66
CA ALA A 6 -11.76 -2.73 -13.62
C ALA A 6 -12.12 -3.13 -15.05
N GLU A 7 -11.83 -4.36 -15.44
CA GLU A 7 -12.23 -4.91 -16.74
C GLU A 7 -13.75 -5.04 -16.86
N GLN A 8 -14.43 -5.52 -15.81
CA GLN A 8 -15.88 -5.70 -15.80
C GLN A 8 -16.67 -4.38 -15.82
N THR A 9 -16.13 -3.29 -15.26
CA THR A 9 -16.83 -2.01 -15.25
C THR A 9 -16.76 -1.29 -16.59
N GLY A 10 -15.75 -1.57 -17.42
CA GLY A 10 -15.52 -0.87 -18.69
C GLY A 10 -15.28 0.64 -18.54
N LEU A 11 -14.99 1.10 -17.31
CA LEU A 11 -14.76 2.50 -16.98
C LEU A 11 -13.29 2.72 -16.62
N PRO A 12 -12.72 3.92 -16.89
CA PRO A 12 -11.39 4.27 -16.43
C PRO A 12 -11.24 4.07 -14.91
N ALA A 13 -10.22 3.33 -14.51
CA ALA A 13 -9.94 3.03 -13.11
C ALA A 13 -8.73 3.84 -12.61
N VAL A 14 -8.72 4.15 -11.31
CA VAL A 14 -7.58 4.79 -10.64
C VAL A 14 -7.25 4.04 -9.35
N ALA A 15 -5.96 3.81 -9.11
CA ALA A 15 -5.49 3.23 -7.86
C ALA A 15 -5.40 4.32 -6.77
N SER A 16 -5.86 3.99 -5.57
CA SER A 16 -5.72 4.83 -4.38
C SER A 16 -5.19 4.00 -3.22
N SER A 17 -4.52 4.68 -2.30
CA SER A 17 -4.10 4.15 -1.01
C SER A 17 -5.14 4.44 0.09
N ALA A 18 -4.99 3.76 1.22
CA ALA A 18 -5.73 3.93 2.47
C ALA A 18 -4.79 4.30 3.64
N LEU A 19 -3.74 5.09 3.37
CA LEU A 19 -2.71 5.51 4.33
C LEU A 19 -1.86 4.36 4.89
N GLU A 20 -1.38 3.49 4.00
CA GLU A 20 -0.48 2.39 4.34
C GLU A 20 0.99 2.81 4.39
N THR A 21 1.80 1.99 5.06
CA THR A 21 3.27 2.03 4.95
C THR A 21 3.72 1.66 3.54
N SER A 22 5.03 1.79 3.24
CA SER A 22 5.57 1.41 1.93
C SER A 22 5.20 -0.01 1.50
N VAL A 23 5.07 -0.95 2.45
CA VAL A 23 4.66 -2.33 2.17
C VAL A 23 3.26 -2.39 1.53
N GLY A 24 2.30 -1.63 2.04
CA GLY A 24 0.95 -1.58 1.46
C GLY A 24 0.90 -0.77 0.17
N ILE A 25 1.62 0.36 0.11
CA ILE A 25 1.71 1.19 -1.12
C ILE A 25 2.27 0.39 -2.29
N ALA A 26 3.22 -0.52 -2.06
CA ALA A 26 3.76 -1.38 -3.12
C ALA A 26 2.66 -2.21 -3.82
N ALA A 27 1.61 -2.63 -3.10
CA ALA A 27 0.49 -3.35 -3.70
C ALA A 27 -0.34 -2.43 -4.62
N GLY A 28 -0.59 -1.19 -4.19
CA GLY A 28 -1.25 -0.17 -5.01
C GLY A 28 -0.44 0.23 -6.24
N VAL A 29 0.88 0.36 -6.10
CA VAL A 29 1.80 0.64 -7.21
C VAL A 29 1.81 -0.52 -8.21
N ALA A 30 1.86 -1.77 -7.72
CA ALA A 30 1.80 -2.95 -8.59
C ALA A 30 0.45 -3.05 -9.33
N LEU A 31 -0.67 -2.70 -8.66
CA LEU A 31 -1.98 -2.63 -9.31
C LEU A 31 -1.99 -1.56 -10.41
N ALA A 32 -1.53 -0.34 -10.11
CA ALA A 32 -1.47 0.74 -11.08
C ALA A 32 -0.61 0.38 -12.31
N ALA A 33 0.55 -0.24 -12.08
CA ALA A 33 1.45 -0.68 -13.14
C ALA A 33 0.88 -1.83 -13.99
N ALA A 34 -0.12 -2.55 -13.50
CA ALA A 34 -0.79 -3.64 -14.23
C ALA A 34 -2.07 -3.19 -14.96
N LEU A 35 -2.53 -1.95 -14.76
CA LEU A 35 -3.65 -1.40 -15.51
C LEU A 35 -3.22 -1.11 -16.96
N PRO A 36 -4.09 -1.34 -17.97
CA PRO A 36 -3.76 -1.08 -19.37
C PRO A 36 -3.41 0.39 -19.66
N GLU A 37 -4.07 1.31 -18.95
CA GLU A 37 -3.85 2.74 -19.04
C GLU A 37 -4.02 3.42 -17.67
N LEU A 38 -3.39 4.59 -17.51
CA LEU A 38 -3.47 5.42 -16.31
C LEU A 38 -3.80 6.87 -16.72
N PRO A 39 -5.05 7.15 -17.14
CA PRO A 39 -5.44 8.48 -17.60
C PRO A 39 -5.47 9.52 -16.46
N TYR A 40 -5.44 9.07 -15.20
CA TYR A 40 -5.42 9.90 -14.01
C TYR A 40 -4.23 9.54 -13.10
N ALA A 41 -3.71 10.54 -12.39
CA ALA A 41 -2.70 10.31 -11.36
C ALA A 41 -3.27 9.42 -10.24
N CYS A 42 -2.46 8.48 -9.75
CA CYS A 42 -2.86 7.57 -8.67
C CYS A 42 -2.72 8.23 -7.29
N GLY A 43 -3.65 7.95 -6.39
CA GLY A 43 -3.67 8.43 -4.99
C GLY A 43 -2.72 7.65 -4.07
N LEU A 44 -1.46 7.46 -4.47
CA LEU A 44 -0.49 6.57 -3.80
C LEU A 44 0.64 7.31 -3.08
N ALA A 45 0.72 8.63 -3.20
CA ALA A 45 1.74 9.47 -2.57
C ALA A 45 1.43 9.76 -1.08
N THR A 46 1.01 8.75 -0.31
CA THR A 46 0.54 8.93 1.07
C THR A 46 1.54 8.50 2.14
N VAL A 47 2.63 7.79 1.79
CA VAL A 47 3.72 7.47 2.74
C VAL A 47 4.28 8.75 3.39
N GLN A 48 4.36 9.86 2.64
CA GLN A 48 4.83 11.16 3.14
C GLN A 48 3.94 11.76 4.25
N LEU A 49 2.72 11.26 4.44
CA LEU A 49 1.80 11.70 5.49
C LEU A 49 2.02 10.97 6.81
N LEU A 50 2.77 9.85 6.80
CA LEU A 50 3.10 9.09 8.00
C LEU A 50 4.26 9.76 8.73
N THR A 51 4.23 9.73 10.05
CA THR A 51 5.36 10.18 10.88
C THR A 51 6.57 9.25 10.76
N SER A 52 6.36 7.99 10.40
CA SER A 52 7.40 6.98 10.23
C SER A 52 6.94 5.88 9.28
N ASP A 53 7.90 5.25 8.62
CA ASP A 53 7.69 4.09 7.74
C ASP A 53 8.48 2.88 8.27
N VAL A 54 8.13 1.68 7.81
CA VAL A 54 8.82 0.42 8.16
C VAL A 54 10.06 0.15 7.30
N CYS A 55 10.36 1.03 6.33
CA CYS A 55 11.43 0.86 5.36
C CYS A 55 12.42 2.03 5.43
N SER A 56 13.73 1.76 5.47
CA SER A 56 14.80 2.76 5.35
C SER A 56 14.82 3.44 3.99
N ARG A 57 14.27 2.75 2.98
CA ARG A 57 14.05 3.25 1.62
C ARG A 57 12.54 3.30 1.35
N PRO A 58 11.84 4.35 1.80
CA PRO A 58 10.38 4.47 1.62
C PRO A 58 9.99 4.65 0.15
N LEU A 59 8.76 4.30 -0.21
CA LEU A 59 8.15 4.59 -1.50
C LEU A 59 7.62 6.02 -1.52
N LEU A 60 8.54 6.97 -1.64
CA LEU A 60 8.23 8.39 -1.83
C LEU A 60 8.22 8.73 -3.32
N PRO A 61 7.32 9.62 -3.76
CA PRO A 61 7.29 10.07 -5.13
C PRO A 61 8.55 10.91 -5.45
N ALA A 62 9.09 10.71 -6.65
CA ALA A 62 10.11 11.56 -7.24
C ALA A 62 9.63 11.95 -8.63
N ASP A 63 9.68 13.26 -8.95
CA ASP A 63 9.20 13.81 -10.23
C ASP A 63 7.77 13.38 -10.59
N GLY A 64 6.89 13.29 -9.58
CA GLY A 64 5.49 12.90 -9.75
C GLY A 64 5.25 11.40 -9.97
N ALA A 65 6.29 10.56 -9.90
CA ALA A 65 6.21 9.12 -10.13
C ALA A 65 6.68 8.30 -8.92
N LEU A 66 6.15 7.08 -8.79
CA LEU A 66 6.59 6.10 -7.81
C LEU A 66 7.26 4.91 -8.52
N PRO A 67 8.38 4.38 -7.99
CA PRO A 67 9.03 3.22 -8.57
C PRO A 67 8.23 1.94 -8.32
N VAL A 68 8.11 1.10 -9.34
CA VAL A 68 7.57 -0.26 -9.19
C VAL A 68 8.65 -1.16 -8.61
N ARG A 69 8.61 -1.36 -7.29
CA ARG A 69 9.55 -2.25 -6.59
C ARG A 69 8.91 -2.86 -5.35
N ARG A 70 9.46 -3.99 -4.92
CA ARG A 70 9.20 -4.53 -3.60
C ARG A 70 10.03 -3.77 -2.55
N PRO A 71 9.41 -3.19 -1.51
CA PRO A 71 10.14 -2.58 -0.40
C PRO A 71 10.59 -3.63 0.61
N GLU A 72 11.68 -3.34 1.33
CA GLU A 72 12.21 -4.17 2.41
C GLU A 72 11.83 -3.53 3.76
N PRO A 73 11.09 -4.23 4.66
CA PRO A 73 10.68 -3.68 5.95
C PRO A 73 11.79 -3.84 7.02
N ASP A 74 12.90 -3.13 6.83
CA ASP A 74 14.11 -3.20 7.68
C ASP A 74 14.08 -2.32 8.94
N LEU A 75 13.01 -1.54 9.16
CA LEU A 75 12.84 -0.67 10.32
C LEU A 75 11.71 -1.11 11.27
N LEU A 76 11.28 -2.37 11.21
CA LEU A 76 10.16 -2.88 12.02
C LEU A 76 10.32 -2.64 13.53
N ASP A 77 11.54 -2.75 14.05
CA ASP A 77 11.80 -2.54 15.49
C ASP A 77 11.62 -1.08 15.92
N ALA A 78 11.91 -0.12 15.02
CA ALA A 78 11.78 1.30 15.31
C ALA A 78 10.32 1.76 15.42
N VAL A 79 9.38 1.03 14.81
CA VAL A 79 7.95 1.36 14.77
C VAL A 79 7.08 0.26 15.39
N ARG A 80 7.68 -0.57 16.25
CA ARG A 80 7.00 -1.68 16.89
C ARG A 80 5.88 -1.19 17.81
N ALA A 81 4.69 -1.74 17.62
CA ALA A 81 3.56 -1.46 18.49
C ALA A 81 3.77 -2.08 19.88
N ASP A 82 3.11 -1.49 20.89
CA ASP A 82 3.10 -2.06 22.24
C ASP A 82 2.46 -3.47 22.26
N PRO A 83 2.69 -4.26 23.33
CA PRO A 83 2.16 -5.63 23.43
C PRO A 83 0.63 -5.73 23.36
N ALA A 84 -0.12 -4.74 23.87
CA ALA A 84 -1.58 -4.76 23.85
C ALA A 84 -2.11 -4.53 22.44
N THR A 85 -1.54 -3.54 21.73
CA THR A 85 -1.85 -3.24 20.33
C THR A 85 -1.48 -4.42 19.42
N THR A 86 -0.32 -5.04 19.64
CA THR A 86 0.11 -6.24 18.91
C THR A 86 -0.88 -7.39 19.07
N ARG A 87 -1.27 -7.70 20.32
CA ARG A 87 -2.24 -8.77 20.61
C ARG A 87 -3.59 -8.52 19.94
N ARG A 88 -4.09 -7.28 20.01
CA ARG A 88 -5.35 -6.89 19.37
C ARG A 88 -5.32 -7.13 17.85
N TRP A 89 -4.23 -6.77 17.18
CA TRP A 89 -4.10 -7.00 15.74
C TRP A 89 -4.01 -8.47 15.37
N GLN A 90 -3.29 -9.29 16.15
CA GLN A 90 -3.22 -10.74 15.94
C GLN A 90 -4.60 -11.40 16.03
N GLN A 91 -5.40 -11.02 17.03
CA GLN A 91 -6.78 -11.51 17.18
C GLN A 91 -7.67 -11.12 16.00
N ARG A 92 -7.61 -9.87 15.55
CA ARG A 92 -8.37 -9.40 14.38
C ARG A 92 -7.95 -10.11 13.08
N LEU A 93 -6.66 -10.35 12.91
CA LEU A 93 -6.14 -11.07 11.75
C LEU A 93 -6.62 -12.51 11.71
N ALA A 94 -6.66 -13.20 12.85
CA ALA A 94 -7.23 -14.55 12.94
C ALA A 94 -8.71 -14.55 12.53
N ALA A 95 -9.52 -13.67 13.12
CA ALA A 95 -10.94 -13.56 12.80
C ALA A 95 -11.22 -13.25 11.31
N ALA A 96 -10.38 -12.43 10.66
CA ALA A 96 -10.52 -12.09 9.24
C ALA A 96 -10.05 -13.21 8.28
N ARG A 97 -9.31 -14.21 8.78
CA ARG A 97 -8.91 -15.39 7.98
C ARG A 97 -9.98 -16.47 7.99
N ASP A 98 -10.78 -16.52 9.04
CA ASP A 98 -11.85 -17.51 9.23
C ASP A 98 -13.18 -17.07 8.58
N SER A 99 -13.23 -15.86 8.00
CA SER A 99 -14.38 -15.28 7.29
C SER A 99 -14.29 -15.46 5.77
#